data_AF-A0A858XMB5-F1
#
_entry.id   AF-A0A858XMB5-F1
#
_cell.length_a   1.000
_cell.length_b   1.000
_cell.length_c   1.000
_cell.angle_alpha   90.00
_cell.angle_beta   90.00
_cell.angle_gamma   90.00
#
_symmetry.space_group_name_H-M   'P 1'
#
loop_
_entity.id
_entity.type
_entity.pdbx_description
1 polymer ?
#
loop_
_entity_poly.entity_id
_entity_poly.type
_entity_poly.pdbx_seq_one_letter_code
_entity_poly.pdbx_strand_id
1 'polypeptide(L)'
;MNMNDNGNTPFKAEDVNWDELAGIGILKDELEMSGELDTLLKGEKTKVMSLSLVLLGVDVVMDATLQLVRKDGGALIEILGIKPLA
;
A
#
# COMPACT_ATOMS: atom_id res chain seq x y z
N MET A 1 -2.58 34.01 -13.96
CA MET A 1 -2.28 32.55 -13.95
C MET A 1 -1.53 32.28 -12.66
N ASN A 2 -2.19 31.63 -11.72
CA ASN A 2 -1.66 31.26 -10.41
C ASN A 2 -2.48 30.06 -9.96
N MET A 3 -1.85 28.89 -9.91
CA MET A 3 -2.09 27.84 -8.91
C MET A 3 -1.04 26.78 -9.20
N ASN A 4 -0.16 26.59 -8.21
CA ASN A 4 0.86 25.59 -8.23
C ASN A 4 0.14 24.25 -8.05
N ASP A 5 -0.17 23.57 -9.15
CA ASP A 5 -0.67 22.19 -9.15
C ASP A 5 0.47 21.21 -8.76
N ASN A 6 1.04 21.39 -7.57
CA ASN A 6 1.66 20.26 -6.89
C ASN A 6 0.51 19.36 -6.45
N GLY A 7 0.15 18.39 -7.31
CA GLY A 7 -0.80 17.32 -7.01
C GLY A 7 -0.48 16.72 -5.64
N ASN A 8 -1.23 17.15 -4.64
CA ASN A 8 -0.91 16.98 -3.23
C ASN A 8 -1.32 15.58 -2.77
N THR A 9 -0.54 14.55 -3.11
CA THR A 9 -0.72 13.23 -2.52
C THR A 9 -0.29 13.30 -1.04
N PRO A 10 -1.15 12.94 -0.07
CA PRO A 10 -0.84 12.99 1.36
C PRO A 10 0.36 12.14 1.77
N PHE A 11 0.76 11.19 0.94
CA PHE A 11 1.99 10.43 1.06
C PHE A 11 2.86 10.67 -0.16
N LYS A 12 4.16 10.87 0.09
CA LYS A 12 5.16 10.78 -0.96
C LYS A 12 5.71 9.37 -1.01
N ALA A 13 6.08 8.89 -2.19
CA ALA A 13 6.70 7.58 -2.34
C ALA A 13 7.99 7.45 -1.52
N GLU A 14 8.76 8.54 -1.36
CA GLU A 14 9.98 8.59 -0.55
C GLU A 14 9.74 8.47 0.97
N ASP A 15 8.51 8.74 1.44
CA ASP A 15 8.16 8.64 2.87
C ASP A 15 7.83 7.21 3.31
N VAL A 16 7.73 6.26 2.36
CA VAL A 16 7.30 4.87 2.60
C VAL A 16 8.52 3.96 2.65
N ASN A 17 8.59 3.12 3.68
CA ASN A 17 9.67 2.14 3.83
C ASN A 17 9.45 0.91 2.93
N TRP A 18 9.75 1.03 1.63
CA TRP A 18 9.57 -0.04 0.66
C TRP A 18 10.43 -1.28 0.94
N ASP A 19 11.60 -1.12 1.57
CA ASP A 19 12.48 -2.26 1.90
C ASP A 19 11.84 -3.18 2.95
N GLU A 20 11.19 -2.60 3.96
CA GLU A 20 10.46 -3.37 4.98
C GLU A 20 9.21 -4.04 4.40
N LEU A 21 8.48 -3.34 3.53
CA LEU A 21 7.33 -3.91 2.82
C LEU A 21 7.72 -5.07 1.89
N ALA A 22 8.84 -4.93 1.19
CA ALA A 22 9.38 -6.00 0.35
C ALA A 22 9.78 -7.22 1.19
N GLY A 23 10.28 -7.01 2.41
CA GLY A 23 10.59 -8.08 3.36
C GLY A 23 9.40 -8.98 3.72
N ILE A 24 8.17 -8.48 3.59
CA ILE A 24 6.93 -9.26 3.80
C ILE A 24 6.20 -9.60 2.50
N GLY A 25 6.76 -9.30 1.32
CA GLY A 25 6.17 -9.64 0.02
C GLY A 25 5.27 -8.56 -0.61
N ILE A 26 5.32 -7.31 -0.14
CA ILE A 26 4.63 -6.17 -0.78
C ILE A 26 5.65 -5.35 -1.57
N LEU A 27 5.63 -5.49 -2.90
CA LEU A 27 6.59 -4.83 -3.78
C LEU A 27 6.03 -3.54 -4.39
N LYS A 28 6.83 -2.48 -4.38
CA LYS A 28 6.47 -1.19 -5.01
C LYS A 28 6.16 -1.37 -6.49
N ASP A 29 7.00 -2.10 -7.22
CA ASP A 29 6.86 -2.32 -8.66
C ASP A 29 5.56 -3.06 -9.00
N GLU A 30 5.09 -3.97 -8.13
CA GLU A 30 3.79 -4.64 -8.31
C GLU A 30 2.60 -3.68 -8.10
N LEU A 31 2.72 -2.75 -7.15
CA LEU A 31 1.73 -1.69 -6.95
C LEU A 31 1.71 -0.71 -8.13
N GLU A 32 2.86 -0.42 -8.73
CA GLU A 32 2.96 0.38 -9.96
C GLU A 32 2.34 -0.34 -11.15
N MET A 33 2.68 -1.62 -11.37
CA MET A 33 2.14 -2.43 -12.46
C MET A 33 0.63 -2.65 -12.35
N SER A 34 0.10 -2.78 -11.13
CA SER A 34 -1.35 -2.89 -10.89
C SER A 34 -2.09 -1.55 -11.02
N GLY A 35 -1.37 -0.43 -11.06
CA GLY A 35 -1.94 0.92 -11.09
C GLY A 35 -2.51 1.38 -9.74
N GLU A 36 -2.23 0.65 -8.65
CA GLU A 36 -2.74 0.96 -7.31
C GLU A 36 -1.76 1.82 -6.49
N LEU A 37 -0.51 2.02 -6.95
CA LEU A 37 0.45 2.89 -6.25
C LEU A 37 -0.09 4.31 -6.07
N ASP A 38 -0.64 4.92 -7.12
CA ASP A 38 -1.17 6.29 -7.06
C ASP A 38 -2.36 6.39 -6.09
N THR A 39 -3.24 5.39 -6.08
CA THR A 39 -4.35 5.28 -5.13
C THR A 39 -3.83 5.21 -3.70
N LEU A 40 -2.82 4.37 -3.48
CA LEU A 40 -2.20 4.18 -2.17
C LEU A 40 -1.53 5.46 -1.67
N LEU A 41 -0.77 6.17 -2.51
CA LEU A 41 -0.12 7.44 -2.17
C LEU A 41 -1.12 8.58 -1.93
N LYS A 42 -2.33 8.47 -2.50
CA LYS A 42 -3.46 9.36 -2.17
C LYS A 42 -4.06 9.10 -0.78
N GLY A 43 -3.59 8.07 -0.07
CA GLY A 43 -4.19 7.63 1.19
C GLY A 43 -5.54 6.95 1.01
N GLU A 44 -5.91 6.66 -0.23
CA GLU A 44 -7.12 5.94 -0.59
C GLU A 44 -6.88 4.44 -0.44
N LYS A 45 -7.98 3.69 -0.30
CA LYS A 45 -7.94 2.24 -0.21
C LYS A 45 -7.80 1.67 -1.61
N THR A 46 -6.85 0.76 -1.80
CA THR A 46 -6.70 0.05 -3.08
C THR A 46 -7.93 -0.79 -3.39
N LYS A 47 -8.03 -1.27 -4.63
CA LYS A 47 -8.90 -2.40 -4.94
C LYS A 47 -8.47 -3.65 -4.18
N VAL A 48 -9.37 -4.64 -4.17
CA VAL A 48 -9.05 -5.98 -3.70
C VAL A 48 -7.94 -6.55 -4.57
N MET A 49 -6.87 -6.99 -3.93
CA MET A 49 -5.73 -7.62 -4.58
C MET A 49 -5.32 -8.87 -3.81
N SER A 50 -4.82 -9.86 -4.55
CA SER A 50 -4.24 -11.04 -3.94
C SER A 50 -2.84 -10.69 -3.46
N LEU A 51 -2.59 -10.88 -2.17
CA LEU A 51 -1.29 -10.67 -1.54
C LEU A 51 -0.69 -12.04 -1.19
N SER A 52 0.59 -12.19 -1.51
CA SER A 52 1.42 -13.30 -1.06
C SER A 52 2.40 -12.75 -0.02
N LEU A 53 2.07 -12.92 1.26
CA LEU A 53 2.85 -12.37 2.36
C LEU A 53 3.74 -13.43 3.00
N VAL A 54 4.92 -13.03 3.44
CA VAL A 54 5.80 -13.85 4.29
C VAL A 54 5.80 -13.27 5.70
N LEU A 55 5.07 -13.91 6.61
CA LEU A 55 4.90 -13.45 7.98
C LEU A 55 5.51 -14.47 8.94
N LEU A 56 6.56 -14.07 9.68
CA LEU A 56 7.26 -14.94 10.63
C LEU A 56 7.73 -16.28 10.01
N GLY A 57 8.06 -16.26 8.72
CA GLY A 57 8.49 -17.45 7.97
C GLY A 57 7.35 -18.34 7.46
N VAL A 58 6.09 -17.90 7.57
CA VAL A 58 4.93 -18.59 7.01
C VAL A 58 4.42 -17.83 5.78
N ASP A 59 4.21 -18.57 4.69
CA ASP A 59 3.58 -18.05 3.47
C ASP A 59 2.06 -17.94 3.67
N VAL A 60 1.53 -16.74 3.46
CA VAL A 60 0.12 -16.43 3.57
C VAL A 60 -0.37 -15.84 2.26
N VAL A 61 -1.31 -16.52 1.63
CA VAL A 61 -2.02 -15.99 0.46
C VAL A 61 -3.40 -15.53 0.91
N MET A 62 -3.71 -14.25 0.67
CA MET A 62 -5.00 -13.68 1.02
C MET A 62 -5.44 -12.61 0.03
N ASP A 63 -6.75 -12.44 -0.13
CA ASP A 63 -7.28 -11.24 -0.77
C ASP A 63 -7.39 -10.13 0.27
N ALA A 64 -6.86 -8.96 -0.05
CA ALA A 64 -6.82 -7.84 0.88
C ALA A 64 -6.93 -6.51 0.13
N THR A 65 -7.08 -5.46 0.92
CA THR A 65 -6.96 -4.07 0.48
C THR A 65 -5.85 -3.41 1.28
N LEU A 66 -5.12 -2.52 0.62
CA LEU A 66 -4.05 -1.74 1.22
C LEU A 66 -4.49 -0.28 1.38
N GLN A 67 -4.00 0.39 2.42
CA GLN A 67 -4.18 1.82 2.60
C GLN A 67 -2.98 2.40 3.33
N LEU A 68 -2.47 3.54 2.87
CA LEU A 68 -1.52 4.32 3.66
C LEU A 68 -2.27 5.23 4.61
N VAL A 69 -1.87 5.18 5.88
CA VAL A 69 -2.38 6.04 6.96
C VAL A 69 -1.20 6.74 7.63
N ARG A 70 -1.44 7.94 8.17
CA ARG A 70 -0.45 8.64 9.01
C ARG A 70 -0.63 8.15 10.44
N LYS A 71 0.40 7.52 11.00
CA LYS A 71 0.43 7.06 12.38
C LYS A 71 1.78 7.38 13.00
N ASP A 72 1.78 7.94 14.21
CA ASP A 72 2.99 8.29 14.96
C ASP A 72 3.98 9.18 14.16
N GLY A 73 3.45 10.01 13.25
CA GLY A 73 4.25 10.88 12.37
C GLY A 73 4.81 10.21 11.12
N GLY A 74 4.69 8.89 10.99
CA GLY A 74 5.15 8.11 9.83
C GLY A 74 4.01 7.68 8.89
N ALA A 75 4.40 7.21 7.70
CA ALA A 75 3.50 6.48 6.80
C ALA A 75 3.42 5.02 7.27
N LEU A 76 2.21 4.53 7.52
CA LEU A 76 1.94 3.15 7.89
C LEU A 76 1.05 2.52 6.83
N ILE A 77 1.38 1.30 6.40
CA ILE A 77 0.47 0.52 5.55
C ILE A 77 -0.49 -0.29 6.44
N GLU A 78 -1.78 -0.14 6.19
CA GLU A 78 -2.81 -1.00 6.73
C GLU A 78 -3.15 -2.08 5.71
N ILE A 79 -3.12 -3.33 6.15
CA ILE A 79 -3.53 -4.50 5.36
C ILE A 79 -4.85 -5.00 5.93
N LEU A 80 -5.94 -4.80 5.21
CA LEU A 80 -7.25 -5.30 5.61
C LEU A 80 -7.60 -6.52 4.76
N GLY A 81 -7.42 -7.70 5.36
CA GLY A 81 -7.79 -8.97 4.76
C GLY A 81 -9.30 -9.09 4.56
N ILE A 82 -9.69 -9.70 3.45
CA ILE A 82 -11.08 -9.93 3.07
C ILE A 82 -11.38 -11.40 3.31
N LYS A 83 -12.44 -11.64 4.09
CA LYS A 83 -12.96 -12.99 4.28
C LYS A 83 -13.67 -13.41 2.98
N PRO A 84 -13.25 -14.49 2.31
CA PRO A 84 -14.04 -15.06 1.23
C PRO A 84 -15.42 -15.43 1.81
N LEU A 85 -16.49 -15.02 1.15
CA LEU A 85 -17.81 -15.59 1.45
C LEU A 85 -17.70 -17.08 1.11
N ALA A 86 -17.67 -17.92 2.15
CA ALA A 86 -17.72 -19.36 2.03
C ALA A 86 -19.06 -19.81 1.44
#